data_AF-A0A8J9VN51-F1
#
_entry.id   AF-A0A8J9VN51-F1
#
_cell.length_a   1.000
_cell.length_b   1.000
_cell.length_c   1.000
_cell.angle_alpha   90.00
_cell.angle_beta   90.00
_cell.angle_gamma   90.00
#
_symmetry.space_group_name_H-M   'P 1'
#
loop_
_entity.id
_entity.type
_entity.pdbx_description
1 polymer ?
#
loop_
_entity_poly.entity_id
_entity_poly.type
_entity_poly.pdbx_seq_one_letter_code
_entity_poly.pdbx_strand_id
1 'polypeptide(L)'
;MADRQLSWGCCNADINEDDYIQCSKCCNVYHYGCLGINSNTRIQKNWNCLKCSKSKKCNNDETPIRSSTNNRSNTNVNDSNVTKRSYKRQALSSPTSPSSSTTITLDQVRSIVNEVFEKEMSSLLDNINKTITSTVSSYLKSIDSKIEDLQHSISFMSAQYDDMKKQIDTYSDIINKQKQDNESLQSTVASLTNKVNLMEQQARSNNIEIQCVPNQKMKI
;
A
#
# COMPACT_ATOMS: atom_id res chain seq x y z
N MET A 1 -28.67 7.53 25.21
CA MET A 1 -27.51 6.64 24.98
C MET A 1 -26.29 7.41 25.41
N ALA A 2 -25.49 6.89 26.34
CA ALA A 2 -24.35 7.63 26.89
C ALA A 2 -23.27 7.82 25.83
N ASP A 3 -22.89 9.06 25.56
CA ASP A 3 -21.72 9.40 24.73
C ASP A 3 -20.48 8.80 25.38
N ARG A 4 -20.00 7.68 24.81
CA ARG A 4 -18.70 7.13 25.19
C ARG A 4 -17.64 8.00 24.53
N GLN A 5 -17.01 8.84 25.34
CA GLN A 5 -15.88 9.64 24.91
C GLN A 5 -14.78 8.74 24.35
N LEU A 6 -14.55 8.81 23.04
CA LEU A 6 -13.54 8.03 22.34
C LEU A 6 -12.14 8.52 22.76
N SER A 7 -11.25 7.60 23.11
CA SER A 7 -9.87 7.90 23.51
C SER A 7 -8.88 7.43 22.44
N TRP A 8 -8.06 8.36 21.97
CA TRP A 8 -7.08 8.13 20.90
C TRP A 8 -5.81 7.45 21.43
N GLY A 9 -5.37 6.39 20.73
CA GLY A 9 -4.18 5.63 21.07
C GLY A 9 -2.92 5.94 20.26
N CYS A 10 -2.99 6.86 19.28
CA CYS A 10 -1.93 7.11 18.30
C CYS A 10 -1.41 8.56 18.27
N CYS A 11 -2.27 9.56 18.17
CA CYS A 11 -1.88 10.98 18.12
C CYS A 11 -2.96 11.87 18.75
N ASN A 12 -2.59 13.10 19.10
CA ASN A 12 -3.49 14.14 19.65
C ASN A 12 -4.11 15.05 18.56
N ALA A 13 -4.06 14.64 17.29
CA ALA A 13 -4.62 15.43 16.20
C ALA A 13 -6.14 15.23 16.14
N ASP A 14 -6.89 16.32 16.21
CA ASP A 14 -8.33 16.36 15.95
C ASP A 14 -8.56 16.48 14.43
N ILE A 15 -8.84 15.39 13.70
CA ILE A 15 -9.39 15.43 12.34
C ILE A 15 -10.17 14.13 12.01
N ASN A 16 -11.35 14.34 11.39
CA ASN A 16 -12.26 13.46 10.65
C ASN A 16 -12.79 12.18 11.34
N GLU A 17 -14.11 12.18 11.53
CA GLU A 17 -14.89 11.13 12.20
C GLU A 17 -14.92 9.77 11.47
N ASP A 18 -14.48 9.67 10.22
CA ASP A 18 -14.79 8.49 9.39
C ASP A 18 -13.61 7.52 9.16
N ASP A 19 -12.36 7.89 9.49
CA ASP A 19 -11.16 7.10 9.16
C ASP A 19 -10.42 6.56 10.40
N TYR A 20 -11.09 5.70 11.16
CA TYR A 20 -10.48 5.05 12.31
C TYR A 20 -10.77 3.55 12.47
N ILE A 21 -9.93 2.90 13.26
CA ILE A 21 -10.14 1.53 13.75
C ILE A 21 -10.06 1.46 15.27
N GLN A 22 -10.96 0.68 15.87
CA GLN A 22 -10.99 0.40 17.29
C GLN A 22 -10.28 -0.92 17.63
N CYS A 23 -9.40 -0.89 18.63
CA CYS A 23 -8.79 -2.11 19.15
C CYS A 23 -9.79 -2.91 19.99
N SER A 24 -9.97 -4.20 19.67
CA SER A 24 -10.91 -5.10 20.38
C SER A 24 -10.58 -5.36 21.86
N LYS A 25 -9.30 -5.23 22.26
CA LYS A 25 -8.87 -5.39 23.67
C LYS A 25 -8.93 -4.11 24.52
N CYS A 26 -8.32 -3.02 24.06
CA CYS A 26 -8.19 -1.79 24.87
C CYS A 26 -9.25 -0.74 24.56
N CYS A 27 -10.14 -0.97 23.59
CA CYS A 27 -11.18 -0.05 23.13
C CYS A 27 -10.68 1.31 22.62
N ASN A 28 -9.38 1.58 22.64
CA ASN A 28 -8.79 2.79 22.07
C ASN A 28 -8.91 2.80 20.55
N VAL A 29 -8.99 4.02 20.01
CA VAL A 29 -9.17 4.30 18.60
C VAL A 29 -7.85 4.73 17.96
N TYR A 30 -7.63 4.32 16.72
CA TYR A 30 -6.40 4.58 15.97
C TYR A 30 -6.75 5.01 14.55
N HIS A 31 -6.10 6.06 14.06
CA HIS A 31 -6.22 6.45 12.66
C HIS A 31 -5.59 5.39 11.74
N TYR A 32 -6.22 5.13 10.60
CA TYR A 32 -5.63 4.31 9.53
C TYR A 32 -4.25 4.83 9.11
N GLY A 33 -4.13 6.16 8.94
CA GLY A 33 -2.88 6.83 8.60
C GLY A 33 -1.75 6.62 9.62
N CYS A 34 -2.06 6.69 10.92
CA CYS A 34 -1.07 6.45 11.97
C CYS A 34 -0.57 5.00 12.03
N LEU A 35 -1.34 4.06 11.50
CA LEU A 35 -0.97 2.65 11.43
C LEU A 35 -0.33 2.27 10.09
N GLY A 36 -0.28 3.20 9.12
CA GLY A 36 0.14 2.90 7.74
C GLY A 36 -0.80 1.92 7.03
N ILE A 37 -2.06 1.85 7.46
CA ILE A 37 -3.07 0.97 6.87
C ILE A 37 -3.92 1.81 5.92
N ASN A 38 -4.21 1.28 4.73
CA ASN A 38 -5.11 1.92 3.78
C ASN A 38 -6.58 1.67 4.20
N SER A 39 -7.43 2.71 4.22
CA SER A 39 -8.84 2.64 4.64
C SER A 39 -9.66 1.63 3.81
N ASN A 40 -9.24 1.32 2.59
CA ASN A 40 -9.86 0.32 1.73
C ASN A 40 -9.53 -1.14 2.09
N THR A 41 -8.65 -1.39 3.05
CA THR A 41 -8.31 -2.77 3.45
C THR A 41 -9.40 -3.36 4.32
N ARG A 42 -9.84 -4.58 4.00
CA ARG A 42 -10.84 -5.31 4.78
C ARG A 42 -10.23 -5.75 6.11
N ILE A 43 -10.28 -4.88 7.12
CA ILE A 43 -9.75 -5.23 8.44
C ILE A 43 -10.68 -6.24 9.13
N GLN A 44 -10.07 -7.24 9.76
CA GLN A 44 -10.78 -8.23 10.57
C GLN A 44 -11.49 -7.56 11.74
N LYS A 45 -12.73 -7.99 12.04
CA LYS A 45 -13.56 -7.49 13.16
C LYS A 45 -12.87 -7.56 14.54
N ASN A 46 -11.77 -8.32 14.67
CA ASN A 46 -11.04 -8.56 15.92
C ASN A 46 -9.62 -7.97 15.90
N TRP A 47 -9.43 -6.82 15.26
CA TRP A 47 -8.13 -6.16 15.21
C TRP A 47 -7.62 -5.79 16.63
N ASN A 48 -6.32 -5.94 16.82
CA ASN A 48 -5.62 -5.63 18.07
C ASN A 48 -4.48 -4.67 17.77
N CYS A 49 -4.36 -3.60 18.56
CA CYS A 49 -3.22 -2.68 18.42
C CYS A 49 -1.90 -3.37 18.79
N LEU A 50 -0.79 -2.78 18.37
CA LEU A 50 0.56 -3.31 18.63
C LEU A 50 0.85 -3.55 20.11
N LYS A 51 0.33 -2.70 21.00
CA LYS A 51 0.45 -2.87 22.46
C LYS A 51 -0.31 -4.10 22.95
N CYS A 52 -1.49 -4.33 22.40
CA CYS A 52 -2.39 -5.44 22.74
C CYS A 52 -2.04 -6.76 22.04
N SER A 53 -1.32 -6.72 20.92
CA SER A 53 -0.94 -7.90 20.12
C SER A 53 0.26 -8.64 20.71
N LYS A 54 1.21 -7.92 21.33
CA LYS A 54 2.43 -8.49 21.93
C LYS A 54 2.20 -9.38 23.17
N SER A 55 0.96 -9.61 23.59
CA SER A 55 0.65 -10.29 24.85
C SER A 55 0.54 -11.83 24.77
N LYS A 56 1.03 -12.49 23.71
CA LYS A 56 1.04 -13.96 23.63
C LYS A 56 2.34 -14.50 23.01
N LYS A 57 3.36 -14.67 23.85
CA LYS A 57 4.26 -15.82 23.74
C LYS A 57 4.01 -16.68 24.98
N CYS A 58 3.12 -17.65 24.86
CA CYS A 58 3.17 -18.81 25.74
C CYS A 58 4.34 -19.67 25.22
N ASN A 59 5.27 -20.01 26.11
CA ASN A 59 6.40 -20.89 25.83
C ASN A 59 5.91 -22.22 25.28
N ASN A 60 6.28 -22.53 24.04
CA ASN A 60 6.30 -23.90 23.52
C ASN A 60 7.77 -24.31 23.42
N ASP A 61 8.39 -24.55 24.58
CA ASP A 61 9.60 -25.35 24.70
C ASP A 61 9.16 -26.80 24.83
N GLU A 62 9.22 -27.55 23.72
CA GLU A 62 9.52 -28.99 23.67
C GLU A 62 9.24 -29.53 22.25
N THR A 63 10.29 -29.66 21.43
CA THR A 63 10.43 -30.77 20.47
C THR A 63 11.90 -30.91 20.03
N PRO A 64 12.49 -32.12 20.06
CA PRO A 64 13.89 -32.33 19.72
C PRO A 64 14.05 -32.59 18.21
N ILE A 65 14.79 -31.72 17.51
CA ILE A 65 15.08 -31.87 16.09
C ILE A 65 16.37 -32.69 15.92
N ARG A 66 16.24 -33.92 15.41
CA ARG A 66 17.32 -34.72 14.83
C ARG A 66 17.87 -34.01 13.59
N SER A 67 19.17 -33.69 13.59
CA SER A 67 19.89 -33.30 12.37
C SER A 67 20.90 -34.40 12.03
N SER A 68 20.64 -35.17 10.98
CA SER A 68 21.63 -36.05 10.36
C SER A 68 22.00 -35.52 8.98
N THR A 69 23.32 -35.50 8.73
CA THR A 69 24.01 -35.65 7.43
C THR A 69 23.79 -34.60 6.33
N ASN A 70 24.78 -34.13 5.57
CA ASN A 70 26.23 -34.16 5.62
C ASN A 70 26.65 -33.24 4.46
N ASN A 71 27.32 -32.11 4.71
CA ASN A 71 27.97 -31.31 3.68
C ASN A 71 29.44 -31.16 4.09
N ARG A 72 30.30 -32.02 3.54
CA ARG A 72 31.74 -31.79 3.45
C ARG A 72 32.23 -32.25 2.08
N SER A 73 32.50 -31.27 1.23
CA SER A 73 33.35 -31.42 0.08
C SER A 73 34.81 -31.50 0.53
N ASN A 74 35.51 -32.48 -0.03
CA ASN A 74 36.88 -32.41 -0.54
C ASN A 74 38.04 -32.23 0.46
N THR A 75 38.68 -33.35 0.80
CA THR A 75 40.15 -33.43 0.83
C THR A 75 40.59 -34.80 0.32
N ASN A 76 41.48 -34.78 -0.68
CA ASN A 76 42.26 -35.89 -1.18
C ASN A 76 43.07 -36.53 -0.04
N VAL A 77 42.89 -37.83 0.20
CA VAL A 77 43.94 -38.69 0.76
C VAL A 77 43.77 -40.08 0.16
N ASN A 78 44.86 -40.57 -0.44
CA ASN A 78 45.09 -41.97 -0.80
C ASN A 78 44.68 -42.89 0.36
N ASP A 79 43.77 -43.84 0.11
CA ASP A 79 43.82 -45.08 0.89
C ASP A 79 43.30 -46.28 0.12
N SER A 80 44.26 -47.15 -0.16
CA SER A 80 44.12 -48.52 -0.64
C SER A 80 43.36 -49.37 0.38
N ASN A 81 42.08 -49.66 0.13
CA ASN A 81 41.37 -50.73 0.83
C ASN A 81 40.86 -51.78 -0.17
N VAL A 82 41.81 -52.59 -0.62
CA VAL A 82 41.59 -53.84 -1.35
C VAL A 82 41.37 -54.96 -0.33
N THR A 83 40.13 -55.43 -0.16
CA THR A 83 39.86 -56.72 0.48
C THR A 83 39.98 -57.83 -0.57
N LYS A 84 41.18 -58.43 -0.66
CA LYS A 84 41.40 -59.70 -1.36
C LYS A 84 40.62 -60.80 -0.61
N ARG A 85 39.65 -61.46 -1.26
CA ARG A 85 39.05 -62.69 -0.74
C ARG A 85 38.98 -63.82 -1.79
N SER A 86 39.93 -64.72 -1.60
CA SER A 86 39.98 -66.18 -1.83
C SER A 86 39.25 -66.82 -3.02
N TYR A 87 40.10 -67.40 -3.87
CA TYR A 87 39.89 -68.62 -4.66
C TYR A 87 39.01 -69.66 -3.96
N LYS A 88 37.96 -70.13 -4.64
CA LYS A 88 37.43 -71.50 -4.48
C LYS A 88 36.61 -71.93 -5.71
N ARG A 89 37.21 -72.91 -6.41
CA ARG A 89 36.65 -74.04 -7.18
C ARG A 89 35.89 -73.77 -8.49
N GLN A 90 36.48 -74.29 -9.57
CA GLN A 90 35.78 -74.70 -10.79
C GLN A 90 34.77 -75.80 -10.47
N ALA A 91 33.51 -75.59 -10.86
CA ALA A 91 32.55 -76.67 -11.04
C ALA A 91 32.75 -77.23 -12.45
N LEU A 92 33.28 -78.44 -12.54
CA LEU A 92 33.11 -79.29 -13.71
C LEU A 92 31.66 -79.77 -13.75
N SER A 93 31.07 -79.80 -14.96
CA SER A 93 29.84 -80.50 -15.37
C SER A 93 28.60 -79.63 -15.66
N SER A 94 28.53 -79.17 -16.92
CA SER A 94 27.36 -79.24 -17.85
C SER A 94 26.19 -78.24 -17.70
N PRO A 95 25.39 -77.95 -18.77
CA PRO A 95 25.49 -78.31 -20.19
C PRO A 95 25.51 -77.11 -21.18
N THR A 96 26.21 -77.29 -22.30
CA THR A 96 26.16 -76.45 -23.51
C THR A 96 24.73 -76.45 -24.08
N SER A 97 24.12 -75.28 -24.15
CA SER A 97 22.86 -75.04 -24.89
C SER A 97 23.11 -73.98 -25.97
N PRO A 98 22.48 -74.13 -27.15
CA PRO A 98 22.89 -73.43 -28.36
C PRO A 98 22.59 -71.93 -28.29
N SER A 99 23.58 -71.19 -28.77
CA SER A 99 23.63 -69.74 -28.88
C SER A 99 22.47 -69.18 -29.69
N SER A 100 21.61 -68.44 -29.03
CA SER A 100 20.93 -67.29 -29.63
C SER A 100 20.72 -66.22 -28.56
N SER A 101 21.78 -65.92 -27.80
CA SER A 101 21.88 -64.63 -27.15
C SER A 101 22.34 -63.65 -28.22
N THR A 102 21.41 -62.86 -28.76
CA THR A 102 21.72 -61.67 -29.56
C THR A 102 22.65 -60.83 -28.69
N THR A 103 23.95 -60.93 -28.96
CA THR A 103 24.98 -60.17 -28.28
C THR A 103 24.75 -58.74 -28.72
N ILE A 104 24.12 -57.95 -27.85
CA ILE A 104 23.89 -56.52 -28.10
C ILE A 104 25.26 -55.92 -28.42
N THR A 105 25.39 -55.45 -29.64
CA THR A 105 26.65 -54.84 -30.10
C THR A 105 26.80 -53.47 -29.43
N LEU A 106 28.04 -53.06 -29.18
CA LEU A 106 28.34 -51.78 -28.54
C LEU A 106 27.72 -50.60 -29.31
N ASP A 107 27.59 -50.73 -30.63
CA ASP A 107 26.94 -49.74 -31.50
C ASP A 107 25.42 -49.68 -31.33
N GLN A 108 24.75 -50.80 -31.03
CA GLN A 108 23.32 -50.79 -30.67
C GLN A 108 23.08 -50.06 -29.34
N VAL A 109 23.96 -50.23 -28.35
CA VAL A 109 23.87 -49.48 -27.08
C VAL A 109 24.08 -47.99 -27.33
N ARG A 110 25.08 -47.60 -28.12
CA ARG A 110 25.32 -46.19 -28.48
C ARG A 110 24.13 -45.57 -29.20
N SER A 111 23.53 -46.30 -30.15
CA SER A 111 22.35 -45.81 -30.88
C SER A 111 21.16 -45.58 -29.95
N ILE A 112 20.86 -46.53 -29.05
CA ILE A 112 19.77 -46.41 -28.09
C ILE A 112 20.01 -45.24 -27.12
N VAL A 113 21.25 -45.09 -26.63
CA VAL A 113 21.61 -43.99 -25.72
C VAL A 113 21.49 -42.64 -26.41
N ASN A 114 21.95 -42.50 -27.65
CA ASN A 114 21.82 -41.25 -28.41
C ASN A 114 20.35 -40.91 -28.69
N GLU A 115 19.54 -41.88 -29.07
CA GLU A 115 18.10 -41.67 -29.33
C GLU A 115 17.35 -41.23 -28.05
N VAL A 116 17.60 -41.90 -26.92
CA VAL A 116 17.01 -41.53 -25.63
C VAL A 116 17.51 -40.15 -25.19
N PHE A 117 18.79 -39.86 -25.38
CA PHE A 117 19.37 -38.57 -25.01
C PHE A 117 18.80 -37.42 -25.84
N GLU A 118 18.70 -37.57 -27.17
CA GLU A 118 18.12 -36.57 -28.06
C GLU A 118 16.64 -36.33 -27.74
N LYS A 119 15.89 -37.39 -27.45
CA LYS A 119 14.48 -37.31 -27.07
C LYS A 119 14.30 -36.59 -25.72
N GLU A 120 15.07 -36.96 -24.70
CA GLU A 120 15.00 -36.34 -23.37
C GLU A 120 15.48 -34.89 -23.42
N MET A 121 16.54 -34.57 -24.18
CA MET A 121 17.04 -33.20 -24.33
C MET A 121 16.06 -32.32 -25.09
N SER A 122 15.43 -32.84 -26.15
CA SER A 122 14.37 -32.12 -26.88
C SER A 122 13.15 -31.87 -25.98
N SER A 123 12.73 -32.90 -25.23
CA SER A 123 11.65 -32.78 -24.23
C SER A 123 11.96 -31.74 -23.16
N LEU A 124 13.20 -31.72 -22.68
CA LEU A 124 13.66 -30.76 -21.66
C LEU A 124 13.69 -29.34 -22.22
N LEU A 125 14.19 -29.12 -23.44
CA LEU A 125 14.18 -27.82 -24.10
C LEU A 125 12.75 -27.33 -24.38
N ASP A 126 11.85 -28.20 -24.81
CA ASP A 126 10.43 -27.86 -24.98
C ASP A 126 9.77 -27.46 -23.66
N ASN A 127 10.06 -28.18 -22.58
CA ASN A 127 9.56 -27.85 -21.25
C ASN A 127 10.13 -26.54 -20.72
N ILE A 128 11.42 -26.25 -20.96
CA ILE A 128 12.04 -24.97 -20.63
C ILE A 128 11.36 -23.85 -21.43
N ASN A 129 11.23 -24.00 -22.75
CA ASN A 129 10.60 -22.99 -23.61
C ASN A 129 9.15 -22.71 -23.19
N LYS A 130 8.38 -23.76 -22.90
CA LYS A 130 7.01 -23.63 -22.37
C LYS A 130 6.99 -22.90 -21.03
N THR A 131 7.88 -23.27 -20.11
CA THR A 131 7.95 -22.65 -18.78
C THR A 131 8.31 -21.17 -18.89
N ILE A 132 9.39 -20.84 -19.63
CA ILE A 132 9.81 -19.45 -19.86
C ILE A 132 8.69 -18.65 -20.52
N THR A 133 8.09 -19.16 -21.59
CA THR A 133 7.01 -18.47 -22.31
C THR A 133 5.82 -18.23 -21.41
N SER A 134 5.42 -19.24 -20.62
CA SER A 134 4.31 -19.13 -19.66
C SER A 134 4.59 -18.10 -18.57
N THR A 135 5.78 -18.16 -17.96
CA THR A 135 6.20 -17.24 -16.90
C THR A 135 6.27 -15.80 -17.42
N VAL A 136 6.95 -15.58 -18.55
CA VAL A 136 7.07 -14.25 -19.17
C VAL A 136 5.69 -13.72 -19.56
N SER A 137 4.85 -14.53 -20.21
CA SER A 137 3.49 -14.13 -20.59
C SER A 137 2.63 -13.77 -19.39
N SER A 138 2.77 -14.50 -18.28
CA SER A 138 2.06 -14.21 -17.03
C SER A 138 2.49 -12.87 -16.43
N TYR A 139 3.80 -12.61 -16.37
CA TYR A 139 4.32 -11.33 -15.86
C TYR A 139 3.93 -10.15 -16.77
N LEU A 140 4.01 -10.32 -18.09
CA LEU A 140 3.61 -9.27 -19.04
C LEU A 140 2.12 -8.93 -18.88
N LYS A 141 1.23 -9.94 -18.80
CA LYS A 141 -0.19 -9.71 -18.52
C LYS A 141 -0.43 -8.99 -17.19
N SER A 142 0.32 -9.36 -16.15
CA SER A 142 0.22 -8.69 -14.86
C SER A 142 0.69 -7.23 -14.92
N ILE A 143 1.70 -6.93 -15.74
CA ILE A 143 2.18 -5.56 -15.96
C ILE A 143 1.15 -4.76 -16.75
N ASP A 144 0.60 -5.32 -17.84
CA ASP A 144 -0.45 -4.67 -18.65
C ASP A 144 -1.64 -4.27 -17.77
N SER A 145 -2.13 -5.20 -16.93
CA SER A 145 -3.22 -4.91 -15.99
C SER A 145 -2.88 -3.76 -15.03
N LYS A 146 -1.65 -3.69 -14.51
CA LYS A 146 -1.24 -2.56 -13.65
C LYS A 146 -1.14 -1.25 -14.41
N ILE A 147 -0.74 -1.29 -15.68
CA ILE A 147 -0.68 -0.11 -16.54
C ILE A 147 -2.10 0.39 -16.84
N GLU A 148 -3.05 -0.50 -17.10
CA GLU A 148 -4.47 -0.15 -17.26
C GLU A 148 -5.03 0.50 -15.98
N ASP A 149 -4.78 -0.08 -14.81
CA ASP A 149 -5.20 0.50 -13.52
C ASP A 149 -4.59 1.90 -13.29
N LEU A 150 -3.31 2.08 -13.65
CA LEU A 150 -2.64 3.38 -13.58
C LEU A 150 -3.25 4.39 -14.55
N GLN A 151 -3.57 3.96 -15.78
CA GLN A 151 -4.22 4.81 -16.78
C GLN A 151 -5.59 5.28 -16.28
N HIS A 152 -6.37 4.39 -15.67
CA HIS A 152 -7.64 4.75 -15.02
C HIS A 152 -7.45 5.73 -13.87
N SER A 153 -6.47 5.50 -13.00
CA SER A 153 -6.17 6.37 -11.86
C SER A 153 -5.75 7.77 -12.33
N ILE A 154 -4.91 7.88 -13.36
CA ILE A 154 -4.49 9.16 -13.95
C ILE A 154 -5.68 9.87 -14.59
N SER A 155 -6.50 9.16 -15.35
CA SER A 155 -7.68 9.74 -16.01
C SER A 155 -8.66 10.30 -14.96
N PHE A 156 -8.89 9.56 -13.88
CA PHE A 156 -9.70 10.01 -12.76
C PHE A 156 -9.10 11.25 -12.06
N MET A 157 -7.81 11.23 -11.73
CA MET A 157 -7.15 12.38 -11.13
C MET A 157 -7.17 13.61 -12.02
N SER A 158 -7.01 13.45 -13.34
CA SER A 158 -7.09 14.55 -14.31
C SER A 158 -8.48 15.19 -14.29
N ALA A 159 -9.54 14.37 -14.28
CA ALA A 159 -10.91 14.88 -14.21
C ALA A 159 -11.18 15.62 -12.88
N GLN A 160 -10.70 15.09 -11.75
CA GLN A 160 -10.79 15.76 -10.45
C GLN A 160 -10.01 17.08 -10.43
N TYR A 161 -8.85 17.13 -11.07
CA TYR A 161 -8.05 18.35 -11.19
C TYR A 161 -8.78 19.42 -12.01
N ASP A 162 -9.39 19.04 -13.14
CA ASP A 162 -10.17 19.94 -13.98
C ASP A 162 -11.39 20.49 -13.25
N ASP A 163 -12.08 19.67 -12.45
CA ASP A 163 -13.20 20.12 -11.63
C ASP A 163 -12.75 21.10 -10.54
N MET A 164 -11.69 20.77 -9.81
CA MET A 164 -11.13 21.65 -8.78
C MET A 164 -10.70 23.00 -9.37
N LYS A 165 -10.11 22.99 -10.57
CA LYS A 165 -9.73 24.22 -11.29
C LYS A 165 -10.96 25.08 -11.60
N LYS A 166 -12.04 24.49 -12.10
CA LYS A 166 -13.31 25.21 -12.35
C LYS A 166 -13.88 25.83 -11.08
N GLN A 167 -13.81 25.11 -9.96
CA GLN A 167 -14.27 25.64 -8.67
C GLN A 167 -13.42 26.85 -8.24
N ILE A 168 -12.10 26.77 -8.39
CA ILE A 168 -11.19 27.89 -8.09
C ILE A 168 -11.53 29.11 -8.95
N ASP A 169 -11.70 28.94 -10.26
CA ASP A 169 -12.07 30.03 -11.17
C ASP A 169 -13.41 30.66 -10.75
N THR A 170 -14.40 29.83 -10.42
CA THR A 170 -15.72 30.28 -9.95
C THR A 170 -15.61 31.07 -8.64
N TYR A 171 -14.84 30.61 -7.66
CA TYR A 171 -14.63 31.33 -6.41
C TYR A 171 -13.88 32.65 -6.64
N SER A 172 -12.92 32.67 -7.56
CA SER A 172 -12.21 33.89 -7.92
C SER A 172 -13.17 34.94 -8.48
N ASP A 173 -14.07 34.54 -9.38
CA ASP A 173 -15.09 35.42 -9.94
C ASP A 173 -16.07 35.96 -8.87
N ILE A 174 -16.51 35.09 -7.96
CA ILE A 174 -17.37 35.49 -6.83
C ILE A 174 -16.67 36.51 -5.94
N ILE A 175 -15.41 36.27 -5.58
CA ILE A 175 -14.62 37.19 -4.74
C ILE A 175 -14.46 38.54 -5.43
N ASN A 176 -14.14 38.54 -6.73
CA ASN A 176 -14.00 39.77 -7.51
C ASN A 176 -15.31 40.56 -7.56
N LYS A 177 -16.43 39.88 -7.78
CA LYS A 177 -17.76 40.51 -7.77
C LYS A 177 -18.11 41.08 -6.40
N GLN A 178 -17.91 40.31 -5.33
CA GLN A 178 -18.15 40.78 -3.96
C GLN A 178 -17.29 41.99 -3.60
N LYS A 179 -16.04 42.03 -4.08
CA LYS A 179 -15.15 43.18 -3.89
C LYS A 179 -15.70 44.42 -4.60
N GLN A 180 -16.12 44.30 -5.85
CA GLN A 180 -16.73 45.40 -6.62
C GLN A 180 -18.02 45.90 -5.95
N ASP A 181 -18.89 44.98 -5.52
CA ASP A 181 -20.13 45.33 -4.83
C ASP A 181 -19.84 46.07 -3.51
N ASN A 182 -18.84 45.63 -2.75
CA ASN A 182 -18.43 46.29 -1.51
C ASN A 182 -17.85 47.69 -1.77
N GLU A 183 -17.00 47.86 -2.78
CA GLU A 183 -16.47 49.17 -3.19
C GLU A 183 -17.61 50.13 -3.59
N SER A 184 -18.60 49.64 -4.34
CA SER A 184 -19.79 50.39 -4.73
C SER A 184 -20.66 50.79 -3.52
N LEU A 185 -20.87 49.87 -2.59
CA LEU A 185 -21.61 50.14 -1.36
C LEU A 185 -20.89 51.17 -0.48
N GLN A 186 -19.57 51.05 -0.31
CA GLN A 186 -18.76 52.02 0.43
C GLN A 186 -18.86 53.42 -0.17
N SER A 187 -18.78 53.53 -1.49
CA SER A 187 -18.96 54.80 -2.21
C SER A 187 -20.36 55.40 -1.98
N THR A 188 -21.39 54.55 -2.02
CA THR A 188 -22.78 54.97 -1.77
C THR A 188 -22.96 55.45 -0.33
N VAL A 189 -22.43 54.72 0.65
CA VAL A 189 -22.46 55.11 2.07
C VAL A 189 -21.76 56.44 2.26
N ALA A 190 -20.55 56.62 1.71
CA ALA A 190 -19.82 57.89 1.79
C ALA A 190 -20.62 59.07 1.20
N SER A 191 -21.26 58.86 0.05
CA SER A 191 -22.12 59.87 -0.59
C SER A 191 -23.33 60.24 0.28
N LEU A 192 -24.01 59.24 0.86
CA LEU A 192 -25.15 59.46 1.75
C LEU A 192 -24.73 60.14 3.05
N THR A 193 -23.62 59.74 3.67
CA THR A 193 -23.05 60.40 4.84
C THR A 193 -22.78 61.89 4.57
N ASN A 194 -22.18 62.21 3.42
CA ASN A 194 -21.95 63.61 3.03
C ASN A 194 -23.25 64.39 2.87
N LYS A 195 -24.28 63.79 2.25
CA LYS A 195 -25.60 64.43 2.12
C LYS A 195 -26.26 64.68 3.47
N VAL A 196 -26.20 63.71 4.38
CA VAL A 196 -26.74 63.86 5.74
C VAL A 196 -26.02 64.98 6.47
N ASN A 197 -24.68 65.00 6.47
CA ASN A 197 -23.88 66.06 7.10
C ASN A 197 -24.25 67.45 6.56
N LEU A 198 -24.44 67.57 5.24
CA LEU A 198 -24.84 68.84 4.61
C LEU A 198 -26.24 69.26 5.06
N MET A 199 -27.20 68.34 5.08
CA MET A 199 -28.56 68.64 5.55
C MET A 199 -28.58 69.04 7.03
N GLU A 200 -27.79 68.37 7.88
CA GLU A 200 -27.66 68.73 9.30
C GLU A 200 -27.06 70.13 9.48
N GLN A 201 -26.00 70.46 8.71
CA GLN A 201 -25.40 71.78 8.72
C GLN A 201 -26.42 72.84 8.27
N GLN A 202 -27.16 72.58 7.20
CA GLN A 202 -28.20 73.47 6.70
C GLN A 202 -29.32 73.66 7.73
N ALA A 203 -29.78 72.60 8.40
CA ALA A 203 -30.80 72.69 9.44
C ALA A 203 -30.34 73.52 10.65
N ARG A 204 -29.04 73.52 10.96
CA ARG A 204 -28.45 74.32 12.04
C ARG A 204 -28.02 75.73 11.62
N SER A 205 -27.97 76.04 10.32
CA SER A 205 -27.44 77.31 9.82
C SER A 205 -28.18 78.55 10.33
N ASN A 206 -29.45 78.40 10.72
CA ASN A 206 -30.27 79.47 11.28
C ASN A 206 -30.46 79.37 12.81
N ASN A 207 -29.85 78.37 13.46
CA ASN A 207 -29.93 78.22 14.90
C ASN A 207 -28.94 79.18 15.57
N ILE A 208 -29.45 80.10 16.39
CA ILE A 208 -28.61 80.97 17.21
C ILE A 208 -28.36 80.23 18.53
N GLU A 209 -27.11 79.84 18.76
CA GLU A 209 -26.69 79.26 20.04
C GLU A 209 -26.37 80.38 21.04
N ILE A 210 -27.17 80.49 22.10
CA ILE A 210 -26.94 81.44 23.19
C ILE A 210 -26.24 80.69 24.33
N GLN A 211 -24.92 80.87 24.43
CA GLN A 211 -24.13 80.33 25.53
C GLN A 211 -24.14 81.29 26.73
N CYS A 212 -23.83 80.78 27.93
CA CYS A 212 -23.69 81.56 29.16
C CYS A 212 -24.97 82.29 29.64
N VAL A 213 -26.17 81.85 29.24
CA VAL A 213 -27.41 82.32 29.87
C VAL A 213 -27.45 81.81 31.31
N PRO A 214 -27.58 82.67 32.34
CA PRO A 214 -27.75 82.21 33.70
C PRO A 214 -28.99 81.33 33.77
N ASN A 215 -28.79 80.04 34.09
CA ASN A 215 -29.92 79.17 34.41
C ASN A 215 -30.62 79.80 35.59
N GLN A 216 -31.81 80.36 35.37
CA GLN A 216 -32.56 81.01 36.44
C GLN A 216 -32.69 80.02 37.61
N LYS A 217 -32.02 80.34 38.72
CA LYS A 217 -32.37 79.97 40.10
C LYS A 217 -31.36 80.56 41.07
N MET A 218 -31.79 81.56 41.83
CA MET A 218 -31.70 81.57 43.30
C MET A 218 -32.46 82.80 43.79
N LYS A 219 -33.67 82.59 44.32
CA LYS A 219 -34.31 83.57 45.19
C LYS A 219 -33.39 83.68 46.41
N ILE A 220 -32.64 84.78 46.49
CA ILE A 220 -31.95 85.22 47.70
C ILE A 220 -33.02 85.75 48.66
#